data_AF-A0A939ZFJ5-F1
#
_entry.id   AF-A0A939ZFJ5-F1
#
_cell.length_a   1.000
_cell.length_b   1.000
_cell.length_c   1.000
_cell.angle_alpha   90.00
_cell.angle_beta   90.00
_cell.angle_gamma   90.00
#
_symmetry.space_group_name_H-M   'P 1'
#
loop_
_entity.id
_entity.type
_entity.pdbx_description
1 polymer ?
#
loop_
_entity_poly.entity_id
_entity_poly.type
_entity_poly.pdbx_seq_one_letter_code
_entity_poly.pdbx_strand_id
1 'polypeptide(L)'
;PYSKEYNPCIEEAKKDKQNNARPELVSIPESIGGYDTIILGYPNYWGTMPMAVFTFLDAFDFSGKTILPLCTNEGSGMGSSESDIKKTCAGADVKKGLALNGSSVGSSDSQIESWLKSNGLM
;
A
#
# COMPACT_ATOMS: atom_id res chain seq x y z
N PRO A 1 3.30 7.90 14.97
CA PRO A 1 3.73 6.53 14.57
C PRO A 1 2.87 5.50 15.31
N TYR A 2 2.51 4.39 14.67
CA TYR A 2 1.75 3.31 15.33
C TYR A 2 2.58 2.61 16.42
N SER A 3 1.90 2.06 17.41
CA SER A 3 2.52 1.26 18.47
C SER A 3 3.28 0.05 17.91
N LYS A 4 4.37 -0.32 18.58
CA LYS A 4 5.12 -1.55 18.29
C LYS A 4 4.45 -2.79 18.89
N GLU A 5 3.55 -2.60 19.86
CA GLU A 5 2.78 -3.69 20.46
C GLU A 5 1.55 -3.99 19.60
N TYR A 6 1.27 -5.27 19.40
CA TYR A 6 0.21 -5.71 18.49
C TYR A 6 -1.18 -5.17 18.86
N ASN A 7 -1.62 -5.37 20.10
CA ASN A 7 -2.97 -4.97 20.54
C ASN A 7 -3.21 -3.45 20.47
N PRO A 8 -2.31 -2.59 20.96
CA PRO A 8 -2.46 -1.14 20.77
C PRO A 8 -2.45 -0.74 19.29
N CYS A 9 -1.57 -1.34 18.48
CA CYS A 9 -1.46 -1.03 17.05
C CYS A 9 -2.76 -1.32 16.30
N ILE A 10 -3.41 -2.46 16.55
CA ILE A 10 -4.67 -2.80 15.89
C ILE A 10 -5.80 -1.84 16.26
N GLU A 11 -5.85 -1.36 17.51
CA GLU A 11 -6.87 -0.42 17.99
C GLU A 11 -6.64 0.99 17.43
N GLU A 12 -5.38 1.44 17.37
CA GLU A 12 -5.00 2.70 16.70
C GLU A 12 -5.40 2.66 15.22
N ALA A 13 -5.02 1.61 14.49
CA ALA A 13 -5.36 1.44 13.07
C ALA A 13 -6.88 1.40 12.84
N LYS A 14 -7.64 0.76 13.74
CA LYS A 14 -9.10 0.71 13.68
C LYS A 14 -9.70 2.10 13.86
N LYS A 15 -9.26 2.82 14.88
CA LYS A 15 -9.72 4.18 15.20
C LYS A 15 -9.42 5.13 14.05
N ASP A 16 -8.22 5.08 13.49
CA ASP A 16 -7.83 5.90 12.35
C ASP A 16 -8.74 5.65 11.15
N LYS A 17 -8.99 4.37 10.84
CA LYS A 17 -9.89 4.00 9.73
C LYS A 17 -11.32 4.49 9.97
N GLN A 18 -11.87 4.29 11.16
CA GLN A 18 -13.23 4.74 11.51
C GLN A 18 -13.39 6.26 11.38
N ASN A 19 -12.34 7.01 11.72
CA ASN A 19 -12.36 8.47 11.64
C ASN A 19 -11.91 9.01 10.27
N ASN A 20 -11.61 8.14 9.30
CA ASN A 20 -10.96 8.51 8.03
C ASN A 20 -9.74 9.44 8.25
N ALA A 21 -8.93 9.13 9.26
CA ALA A 21 -7.80 9.97 9.65
C ALA A 21 -6.74 10.06 8.54
N ARG A 22 -5.92 11.11 8.62
CA ARG A 22 -4.67 11.25 7.85
C ARG A 22 -3.51 11.46 8.80
N PRO A 23 -2.99 10.39 9.43
CA PRO A 23 -1.92 10.50 10.39
C PRO A 23 -0.67 11.12 9.77
N GLU A 24 -0.05 12.06 10.47
CA GLU A 24 1.17 12.71 10.03
C GLU A 24 2.31 11.70 9.82
N LEU A 25 3.02 11.85 8.70
CA LEU A 25 4.19 11.05 8.37
C LEU A 25 5.45 11.74 8.86
N VAL A 26 6.37 10.97 9.44
CA VAL A 26 7.65 11.50 9.96
C VAL A 26 8.46 12.18 8.85
N SER A 27 8.36 11.66 7.63
CA SER A 27 8.99 12.21 6.44
C SER A 27 8.29 11.68 5.19
N ILE A 28 8.28 12.48 4.13
CA ILE A 28 7.89 12.08 2.78
C ILE A 28 8.99 12.54 1.81
N PRO A 29 9.17 11.88 0.65
CA PRO A 29 10.12 12.35 -0.36
C PRO A 29 9.72 13.74 -0.87
N GLU A 30 10.69 14.55 -1.28
CA GLU A 30 10.43 15.88 -1.84
C GLU A 30 9.62 15.81 -3.15
N SER A 31 9.79 14.73 -3.92
CA SER A 31 9.10 14.51 -5.17
C SER A 31 9.05 13.04 -5.56
N ILE A 32 7.99 12.67 -6.29
CA ILE A 32 7.86 11.40 -7.02
C ILE A 32 7.93 11.60 -8.55
N GLY A 33 8.26 12.81 -9.01
CA GLY A 33 8.16 13.21 -10.41
C GLY A 33 9.00 12.36 -11.35
N GLY A 34 10.21 11.97 -10.92
CA GLY A 34 11.14 11.16 -11.72
C GLY A 34 10.79 9.68 -11.86
N TYR A 35 9.67 9.22 -11.29
CA TYR A 35 9.23 7.84 -11.38
C TYR A 35 7.98 7.69 -12.23
N ASP A 36 8.05 6.86 -13.27
CA ASP A 36 6.89 6.47 -14.08
C ASP A 36 6.07 5.37 -13.38
N THR A 37 6.75 4.49 -12.65
CA THR A 37 6.15 3.35 -11.94
C THR A 37 6.51 3.40 -10.46
N ILE A 38 5.51 3.18 -9.60
CA ILE A 38 5.64 3.16 -8.15
C ILE A 38 5.14 1.81 -7.63
N ILE A 39 6.03 1.04 -6.99
CA ILE A 39 5.63 -0.14 -6.21
C ILE A 39 5.20 0.35 -4.83
N LEU A 40 3.91 0.21 -4.50
CA LEU A 40 3.34 0.65 -3.24
C LEU A 40 3.21 -0.54 -2.27
N GLY A 41 4.19 -0.71 -1.40
CA GLY A 41 4.23 -1.77 -0.38
C GLY A 41 3.52 -1.38 0.92
N TYR A 42 2.62 -2.23 1.43
CA TYR A 42 1.91 -2.00 2.71
C TYR A 42 1.35 -3.28 3.34
N PRO A 43 1.11 -3.31 4.67
CA PRO A 43 0.31 -4.36 5.29
C PRO A 43 -1.20 -4.09 5.12
N ASN A 44 -2.03 -5.14 5.03
CA ASN A 44 -3.47 -4.97 5.10
C ASN A 44 -3.91 -4.69 6.54
N TYR A 45 -4.43 -3.49 6.79
CA TYR A 45 -5.07 -3.11 8.05
C TYR A 45 -6.58 -2.97 7.85
N TRP A 46 -7.34 -3.80 8.58
CA TRP A 46 -8.81 -3.75 8.62
C TRP A 46 -9.49 -3.83 7.25
N GLY A 47 -8.91 -4.55 6.28
CA GLY A 47 -9.48 -4.77 4.95
C GLY A 47 -9.04 -3.75 3.88
N THR A 48 -8.08 -2.88 4.18
CA THR A 48 -7.47 -1.97 3.20
C THR A 48 -6.05 -1.58 3.65
N MET A 49 -5.50 -0.49 3.11
CA MET A 49 -4.21 0.08 3.52
C MET A 49 -4.30 0.78 4.90
N PRO A 50 -3.17 0.94 5.62
CA PRO A 50 -3.10 1.81 6.79
C PRO A 50 -3.40 3.27 6.40
N MET A 51 -4.00 4.05 7.31
CA MET A 51 -4.35 5.46 7.02
C MET A 51 -3.13 6.36 6.79
N ALA A 52 -1.97 5.98 7.32
CA ALA A 52 -0.69 6.61 7.00
C ALA A 52 -0.35 6.49 5.49
N VAL A 53 -0.70 5.38 4.84
CA VAL A 53 -0.48 5.20 3.39
C VAL A 53 -1.42 6.12 2.60
N PHE A 54 -2.68 6.28 3.01
CA PHE A 54 -3.56 7.29 2.40
C PHE A 54 -2.99 8.70 2.51
N THR A 55 -2.34 9.04 3.64
CA THR A 55 -1.67 10.34 3.81
C THR A 55 -0.54 10.53 2.80
N PHE A 56 0.24 9.47 2.53
CA PHE A 56 1.25 9.51 1.48
C PHE A 56 0.63 9.70 0.09
N LEU A 57 -0.45 8.96 -0.22
CA LEU A 57 -1.11 9.05 -1.53
C LEU A 57 -1.77 10.42 -1.76
N ASP A 58 -2.31 11.05 -0.73
CA ASP A 58 -2.89 12.40 -0.81
C ASP A 58 -1.82 13.50 -1.00
N ALA A 59 -0.55 13.23 -0.68
CA ALA A 59 0.52 14.21 -0.73
C ALA A 59 1.09 14.45 -2.14
N PHE A 60 0.75 13.61 -3.12
CA PHE A 60 1.32 13.68 -4.47
C PHE A 60 0.27 13.51 -5.57
N ASP A 61 0.58 14.07 -6.75
CA ASP A 61 -0.15 13.78 -7.97
C ASP A 61 0.41 12.52 -8.65
N PHE A 62 -0.46 11.53 -8.86
CA PHE A 62 -0.14 10.27 -9.52
C PHE A 62 -0.65 10.20 -10.97
N SER A 63 -1.20 11.30 -11.50
CA SER A 63 -1.69 11.37 -12.87
C SER A 63 -0.63 10.91 -13.88
N GLY A 64 -1.00 9.94 -14.73
CA GLY A 64 -0.11 9.38 -15.74
C GLY A 64 0.95 8.40 -15.21
N LYS A 65 1.01 8.14 -13.90
CA LYS A 65 1.92 7.16 -13.29
C LYS A 65 1.28 5.78 -13.21
N THR A 66 2.11 4.74 -13.21
CA THR A 66 1.70 3.37 -12.91
C THR A 66 1.89 3.09 -11.42
N ILE A 67 0.86 2.56 -10.76
CA ILE A 67 0.97 2.08 -9.37
C ILE A 67 0.83 0.56 -9.36
N LEU A 68 1.80 -0.10 -8.73
CA LEU A 68 1.86 -1.54 -8.51
C LEU A 68 1.70 -1.85 -7.01
N PRO A 69 0.50 -2.17 -6.52
CA PRO A 69 0.29 -2.45 -5.11
C PRO A 69 0.94 -3.79 -4.68
N LEU A 70 1.64 -3.80 -3.56
CA LEU A 70 2.17 -5.02 -2.93
C LEU A 70 1.71 -5.07 -1.47
N CYS A 71 0.90 -6.06 -1.14
CA CYS A 71 0.22 -6.16 0.15
C CYS A 71 0.64 -7.40 0.91
N THR A 72 1.13 -7.23 2.13
CA THR A 72 1.23 -8.34 3.10
C THR A 72 -0.06 -8.47 3.89
N ASN A 73 -0.49 -9.69 4.16
CA ASN A 73 -1.73 -9.99 4.90
C ASN A 73 -1.66 -11.36 5.58
N GLU A 74 -2.59 -11.66 6.47
CA GLU A 74 -2.68 -12.98 7.12
C GLU A 74 -3.95 -13.76 6.70
N GLY A 75 -4.31 -13.67 5.42
CA GLY A 75 -5.43 -14.41 4.81
C GLY A 75 -6.55 -13.55 4.24
N SER A 76 -6.56 -12.25 4.52
CA SER A 76 -7.57 -11.31 4.00
C SER A 76 -7.35 -10.89 2.54
N GLY A 77 -6.20 -11.24 1.95
CA GLY A 77 -5.77 -10.67 0.68
C GLY A 77 -5.65 -9.14 0.76
N MET A 78 -5.96 -8.44 -0.32
CA MET A 78 -5.87 -6.97 -0.39
C MET A 78 -7.14 -6.24 0.06
N GLY A 79 -8.24 -6.96 0.31
CA GLY A 79 -9.54 -6.34 0.61
C GLY A 79 -9.94 -5.29 -0.43
N SER A 80 -10.27 -4.07 0.00
CA SER A 80 -10.65 -2.97 -0.88
C SER A 80 -9.46 -2.14 -1.40
N SER A 81 -8.22 -2.48 -1.04
CA SER A 81 -7.06 -1.60 -1.25
C SER A 81 -6.91 -1.12 -2.69
N GLU A 82 -6.98 -2.00 -3.69
CA GLU A 82 -6.84 -1.59 -5.10
C GLU A 82 -7.90 -0.55 -5.50
N SER A 83 -9.13 -0.72 -5.04
CA SER A 83 -10.22 0.23 -5.33
C SER A 83 -10.02 1.55 -4.60
N ASP A 84 -9.47 1.53 -3.40
CA ASP A 84 -9.18 2.72 -2.61
C ASP A 84 -8.00 3.50 -3.19
N ILE A 85 -6.95 2.80 -3.66
CA ILE A 85 -5.82 3.41 -4.40
C ILE A 85 -6.34 4.08 -5.67
N LYS A 86 -7.18 3.40 -6.46
CA LYS A 86 -7.77 3.96 -7.69
C LYS A 86 -8.57 5.24 -7.45
N LYS A 87 -9.29 5.31 -6.32
CA LYS A 87 -10.05 6.51 -5.93
C LYS A 87 -9.13 7.64 -5.47
N THR A 88 -8.13 7.31 -4.67
CA THR A 88 -7.22 8.28 -4.06
C THR A 88 -6.26 8.87 -5.10
N CYS A 89 -5.75 8.04 -6.00
CA CYS A 89 -4.79 8.39 -7.05
C CYS A 89 -5.50 8.49 -8.40
N ALA A 90 -6.49 9.37 -8.51
CA ALA A 90 -7.20 9.59 -9.75
C ALA A 90 -6.24 9.96 -10.89
N GLY A 91 -6.38 9.30 -12.05
CA GLY A 91 -5.49 9.49 -13.20
C GLY A 91 -4.26 8.58 -13.23
N ALA A 92 -4.00 7.80 -12.18
CA ALA A 92 -2.98 6.77 -12.18
C ALA A 92 -3.48 5.47 -12.84
N ASP A 93 -2.57 4.73 -13.48
CA ASP A 93 -2.80 3.35 -13.93
C ASP A 93 -2.47 2.38 -12.80
N VAL A 94 -3.48 2.03 -12.01
CA VAL A 94 -3.34 1.08 -10.90
C VAL A 94 -3.49 -0.35 -11.40
N LYS A 95 -2.38 -1.09 -11.47
CA LYS A 95 -2.36 -2.48 -11.90
C LYS A 95 -2.88 -3.43 -10.81
N LYS A 96 -3.08 -4.69 -11.20
CA LYS A 96 -3.35 -5.77 -10.27
C LYS A 96 -2.18 -5.96 -9.32
N GLY A 97 -2.46 -5.86 -8.03
CA GLY A 97 -1.48 -5.98 -6.98
C GLY A 97 -1.07 -7.42 -6.68
N LEU A 98 0.01 -7.55 -5.91
CA LEU A 98 0.50 -8.81 -5.37
C LEU A 98 0.14 -8.89 -3.88
N ALA A 99 -0.65 -9.90 -3.51
CA ALA A 99 -0.95 -10.21 -2.12
C ALA A 99 -0.07 -11.37 -1.64
N LEU A 100 0.71 -11.13 -0.58
CA LEU A 100 1.58 -12.13 0.03
C LEU A 100 1.14 -12.40 1.46
N ASN A 101 1.17 -13.66 1.88
CA ASN A 101 0.95 -13.98 3.29
C ASN A 101 2.19 -13.53 4.09
N GLY A 102 1.98 -12.78 5.18
CA GLY A 102 3.07 -12.20 5.98
C GLY A 102 3.97 -13.27 6.60
N SER A 103 3.37 -14.33 7.17
CA SER A 103 4.10 -15.44 7.76
C SER A 103 4.96 -16.24 6.76
N SER A 104 4.67 -16.15 5.45
CA SER A 104 5.43 -16.83 4.39
C SER A 104 6.16 -15.88 3.43
N VAL A 105 6.27 -14.58 3.77
CA VAL A 105 6.86 -13.59 2.86
C VAL A 105 8.33 -13.89 2.55
N GLY A 106 9.06 -14.48 3.50
CA GLY A 106 10.48 -14.83 3.35
C GLY A 106 10.76 -15.92 2.31
N SER A 107 9.72 -16.59 1.78
CA SER A 107 9.84 -17.58 0.70
C SER A 107 9.08 -17.15 -0.57
N SER A 108 8.81 -15.85 -0.73
CA SER A 108 7.97 -15.32 -1.82
C SER A 108 8.76 -14.81 -3.03
N ASP A 109 10.09 -14.98 -3.08
CA ASP A 109 10.95 -14.44 -4.13
C ASP A 109 10.46 -14.79 -5.53
N SER A 110 10.15 -16.07 -5.79
CA SER A 110 9.65 -16.50 -7.11
C SER A 110 8.30 -15.86 -7.48
N GLN A 111 7.44 -15.57 -6.50
CA GLN A 111 6.17 -14.88 -6.74
C GLN A 111 6.40 -13.40 -7.08
N ILE A 112 7.31 -12.75 -6.34
CA ILE A 112 7.71 -11.36 -6.58
C ILE A 112 8.35 -11.24 -7.97
N GLU A 113 9.31 -12.10 -8.29
CA GLU A 113 9.98 -12.12 -9.60
C GLU A 113 8.99 -12.31 -10.75
N SER A 114 8.07 -13.27 -10.62
CA SER A 114 7.06 -13.53 -11.65
C SER A 114 6.14 -12.32 -11.84
N TRP A 115 5.77 -11.67 -10.73
CA TRP A 115 4.94 -10.47 -10.76
C TRP A 115 5.68 -9.29 -11.40
N LEU A 116 6.97 -9.07 -11.08
CA LEU A 116 7.80 -8.03 -11.71
C LEU A 116 7.95 -8.25 -13.22
N LYS A 117 8.25 -9.48 -13.66
CA LYS A 117 8.33 -9.85 -15.09
C LYS A 117 7.01 -9.57 -15.81
N SER A 118 5.88 -9.91 -15.19
CA SER A 118 4.55 -9.69 -15.80
C SER A 118 4.20 -8.20 -15.97
N ASN A 119 4.88 -7.32 -15.22
CA ASN A 119 4.74 -5.87 -15.31
C ASN A 119 5.91 -5.19 -16.05
N GLY A 120 6.81 -5.96 -16.69
CA GLY A 120 7.92 -5.42 -17.49
C GLY A 120 9.02 -4.73 -16.68
N LEU A 121 9.16 -5.06 -15.40
CA LEU A 121 10.19 -4.50 -14.51
C LEU A 121 11.44 -5.38 -14.39
N MET A 122 11.44 -6.56 -15.00
CA MET A 122 12.53 -7.53 -15.02
C MET A 122 12.44 -8.44 -16.26
#